data_AF-A0A5C7PWV0-F1
#
_entry.id   AF-A0A5C7PWV0-F1
#
_cell.length_a   1.000
_cell.length_b   1.000
_cell.length_c   1.000
_cell.angle_alpha   90.00
_cell.angle_beta   90.00
_cell.angle_gamma   90.00
#
_symmetry.space_group_name_H-M   'P 1'
#
loop_
_entity.id
_entity.type
_entity.pdbx_description
1 polymer ?
#
loop_
_entity_poly.entity_id
_entity_poly.type
_entity_poly.pdbx_seq_one_letter_code
_entity_poly.pdbx_strand_id
1 'polypeptide(L)'
;MMIFNLNFFRVVLALILFFLSSTVVHAQGVNTQKITFRDIELGVDGVKEKIAEICKEDKANTRDKEKTCNLEKDRELIWLTYGNLQHTLAWVSIGKNGSLEQVEFNGEATVSLLGLTELLSEKYGKPHKETSSVSNRIGNKFEKHTFTWIDKKGNAIIIDSLHEKVGEGRALILSGERLKAMNLINKVITESQKSKL
;
A
#
# COMPACT_ATOMS: atom_id res chain seq x y z
N MET A 1 -16.37 -24.73 -63.93
CA MET A 1 -15.49 -25.64 -63.16
C MET A 1 -14.43 -24.78 -62.48
N MET A 2 -14.59 -24.53 -61.18
CA MET A 2 -13.72 -23.65 -60.40
C MET A 2 -13.40 -24.41 -59.11
N ILE A 3 -12.18 -24.93 -59.02
CA ILE A 3 -11.71 -25.73 -57.89
C ILE A 3 -11.31 -24.74 -56.79
N PHE A 4 -12.20 -24.53 -55.81
CA PHE A 4 -11.86 -23.77 -54.62
C PHE A 4 -11.03 -24.67 -53.68
N ASN A 5 -9.75 -24.32 -53.54
CA ASN A 5 -8.77 -25.02 -52.75
C ASN A 5 -9.04 -24.77 -51.25
N LEU A 6 -9.71 -25.73 -50.59
CA LEU A 6 -10.17 -25.66 -49.20
C LEU A 6 -9.04 -25.55 -48.15
N ASN A 7 -7.77 -25.65 -48.56
CA ASN A 7 -6.62 -25.63 -47.66
C ASN A 7 -6.12 -24.23 -47.27
N PHE A 8 -6.54 -23.17 -47.98
CA PHE A 8 -6.10 -21.80 -47.64
C PHE A 8 -6.83 -21.21 -46.43
N PHE A 9 -8.06 -21.66 -46.15
CA PHE A 9 -8.87 -21.12 -45.05
C PHE A 9 -8.48 -21.65 -43.66
N ARG A 10 -7.77 -22.78 -43.57
CA ARG A 10 -7.32 -23.33 -42.28
C ARG A 10 -6.08 -22.64 -41.72
N VAL A 11 -5.24 -22.06 -42.58
CA VAL A 11 -4.02 -21.36 -42.15
C VAL A 11 -4.35 -19.96 -41.61
N VAL A 12 -5.37 -19.29 -42.17
CA VAL A 12 -5.77 -17.95 -41.73
C VAL A 12 -6.49 -17.98 -40.37
N LEU A 13 -7.27 -19.04 -40.08
CA LEU A 13 -7.97 -19.16 -38.79
C LEU A 13 -7.03 -19.51 -37.61
N ALA A 14 -5.89 -20.17 -37.87
CA ALA A 14 -4.89 -20.47 -36.85
C ALA A 14 -4.02 -19.25 -36.45
N LEU A 15 -3.92 -18.23 -37.32
CA LEU A 15 -3.17 -17.01 -37.05
C LEU A 15 -3.98 -15.94 -36.31
N ILE A 16 -5.32 -15.99 -36.35
CA ILE A 16 -6.18 -15.08 -35.60
C ILE A 16 -6.35 -15.51 -34.13
N LEU A 17 -6.11 -16.79 -33.82
CA LEU A 17 -6.17 -17.32 -32.44
C LEU A 17 -4.87 -17.09 -31.63
N PHE A 18 -3.78 -16.66 -32.25
CA PHE A 18 -2.54 -16.28 -31.54
C PHE A 18 -2.50 -14.80 -31.08
N PHE A 19 -3.50 -14.01 -31.50
CA PHE A 19 -3.70 -12.63 -31.03
C PHE A 19 -4.81 -12.49 -29.99
N LEU A 20 -5.24 -13.59 -29.37
CA LEU A 20 -5.68 -13.55 -27.98
C LEU A 20 -4.43 -13.46 -27.10
N SER A 21 -3.65 -12.39 -27.32
CA SER A 21 -2.72 -11.90 -26.32
C SER A 21 -3.52 -11.82 -25.05
N SER A 22 -3.14 -12.64 -24.08
CA SER A 22 -3.54 -12.52 -22.70
C SER A 22 -3.41 -11.05 -22.33
N THR A 23 -4.49 -10.29 -22.44
CA THR A 23 -4.66 -9.12 -21.62
C THR A 23 -4.75 -9.72 -20.23
N VAL A 24 -3.59 -9.94 -19.62
CA VAL A 24 -3.46 -9.89 -18.18
C VAL A 24 -3.93 -8.48 -17.88
N VAL A 25 -5.24 -8.36 -17.70
CA VAL A 25 -5.89 -7.26 -17.04
C VAL A 25 -5.24 -7.29 -15.67
N HIS A 26 -4.07 -6.65 -15.55
CA HIS A 26 -3.51 -6.30 -14.26
C HIS A 26 -4.65 -5.53 -13.60
N ALA A 27 -5.26 -6.14 -12.58
CA ALA A 27 -6.05 -5.39 -11.64
C ALA A 27 -5.11 -4.28 -11.16
N GLN A 28 -5.30 -3.07 -11.68
CA GLN A 28 -4.56 -1.90 -11.23
C GLN A 28 -4.73 -1.88 -9.70
N GLY A 29 -3.61 -2.05 -8.98
CA GLY A 29 -3.60 -2.19 -7.53
C GLY A 29 -3.08 -3.53 -6.97
N VAL A 30 -3.09 -4.64 -7.72
CA VAL A 30 -2.55 -5.93 -7.23
C VAL A 30 -1.12 -6.15 -7.74
N ASN A 31 -0.16 -6.03 -6.84
CA ASN A 31 1.25 -6.23 -7.10
C ASN A 31 1.68 -7.69 -6.83
N THR A 32 2.59 -8.20 -7.67
CA THR A 32 3.23 -9.49 -7.49
C THR A 32 4.36 -9.47 -6.47
N GLN A 33 5.00 -8.32 -6.25
CA GLN A 33 6.02 -8.14 -5.23
C GLN A 33 5.37 -8.05 -3.85
N LYS A 34 6.01 -8.71 -2.89
CA LYS A 34 5.60 -8.75 -1.49
C LYS A 34 5.79 -7.40 -0.82
N ILE A 35 4.77 -6.93 -0.11
CA ILE A 35 4.86 -5.72 0.71
C ILE A 35 5.45 -6.07 2.07
N THR A 36 6.44 -5.28 2.49
CA THR A 36 7.17 -5.43 3.76
C THR A 36 7.45 -4.06 4.38
N PHE A 37 7.62 -4.00 5.69
CA PHE A 37 8.18 -2.84 6.38
C PHE A 37 9.68 -3.06 6.64
N ARG A 38 10.56 -2.39 5.88
CA ARG A 38 12.03 -2.59 5.98
C ARG A 38 12.41 -4.08 6.06
N ASP A 39 11.93 -4.86 5.09
CA ASP A 39 12.10 -6.32 4.97
C ASP A 39 11.41 -7.18 6.04
N ILE A 40 10.69 -6.59 6.99
CA ILE A 40 9.82 -7.30 7.92
C ILE A 40 8.51 -7.65 7.23
N GLU A 41 8.17 -8.94 7.27
CA GLU A 41 6.88 -9.43 6.80
C GLU A 41 5.74 -9.03 7.74
N LEU A 42 4.63 -8.58 7.15
CA LEU A 42 3.43 -8.18 7.87
C LEU A 42 2.58 -9.40 8.21
N GLY A 43 1.96 -9.39 9.39
CA GLY A 43 1.08 -10.48 9.87
C GLY A 43 1.80 -11.80 10.14
N VAL A 44 3.13 -11.79 10.31
CA VAL A 44 3.93 -12.97 10.65
C VAL A 44 4.36 -12.90 12.11
N ASP A 45 4.15 -13.98 12.86
CA ASP A 45 4.50 -14.09 14.28
C ASP A 45 6.00 -13.87 14.55
N GLY A 46 6.32 -13.38 15.75
CA GLY A 46 7.70 -13.31 16.25
C GLY A 46 8.59 -12.26 15.56
N VAL A 47 8.00 -11.22 14.98
CA VAL A 47 8.77 -10.14 14.32
C VAL A 47 8.94 -8.89 15.20
N LYS A 48 8.29 -8.85 16.36
CA LYS A 48 8.32 -7.72 17.31
C LYS A 48 9.74 -7.25 17.64
N GLU A 49 10.64 -8.18 17.93
CA GLU A 49 12.02 -7.88 18.31
C GLU A 49 12.79 -7.18 17.18
N LYS A 50 12.54 -7.57 15.92
CA LYS A 50 13.15 -6.91 14.75
C LYS A 50 12.68 -5.46 14.59
N ILE A 51 11.43 -5.17 14.93
CA ILE A 51 10.89 -3.80 14.90
C ILE A 51 11.50 -2.97 16.02
N ALA A 52 11.68 -3.57 17.20
CA ALA A 52 12.37 -2.92 18.31
C ALA A 52 13.82 -2.58 17.93
N GLU A 53 14.54 -3.48 17.24
CA GLU A 53 15.88 -3.20 16.69
C GLU A 53 15.87 -2.03 15.71
N ILE A 54 14.95 -2.03 14.74
CA ILE A 54 14.77 -0.90 13.80
C ILE A 54 14.52 0.42 14.52
N CYS A 55 13.70 0.42 15.58
CA CYS A 55 13.47 1.59 16.40
C CYS A 55 14.77 2.07 17.07
N LYS A 56 15.57 1.14 17.59
CA LYS A 56 16.85 1.45 18.25
C LYS A 56 17.90 2.00 17.28
N GLU A 57 17.81 1.70 15.98
CA GLU A 57 18.69 2.28 14.96
C GLU A 57 18.41 3.78 14.73
N ASP A 58 17.15 4.20 14.89
CA ASP A 58 16.76 5.58 14.59
C ASP A 58 17.34 6.55 15.62
N LYS A 59 18.13 7.52 15.12
CA LYS A 59 18.85 8.49 15.94
C LYS A 59 17.93 9.43 16.71
N ALA A 60 16.66 9.59 16.33
CA ALA A 60 15.71 10.41 17.06
C ALA A 60 15.28 9.77 18.40
N ASN A 61 15.44 8.46 18.55
CA ASN A 61 15.17 7.74 19.81
C ASN A 61 16.38 7.86 20.76
N THR A 62 16.55 9.02 21.42
CA THR A 62 17.84 9.39 22.06
C THR A 62 17.98 9.18 23.57
N ARG A 63 16.91 9.06 24.36
CA ARG A 63 17.02 9.22 25.83
C ARG A 63 17.08 7.91 26.63
N ASP A 64 16.32 6.91 26.21
CA ASP A 64 16.34 5.55 26.74
C ASP A 64 15.76 4.64 25.66
N LYS A 65 16.63 4.08 24.83
CA LYS A 65 16.22 3.28 23.67
C LYS A 65 15.49 2.00 24.09
N GLU A 66 15.85 1.43 25.23
CA GLU A 66 15.17 0.24 25.74
C GLU A 66 13.74 0.58 26.12
N LYS A 67 13.51 1.71 26.79
CA LYS A 67 12.16 2.15 27.14
C LYS A 67 11.35 2.63 25.94
N THR A 68 11.95 3.43 25.06
CA THR A 68 11.23 4.02 23.91
C THR A 68 10.87 2.97 22.88
N CYS A 69 11.72 1.98 22.66
CA CYS A 69 11.51 0.92 21.66
C CYS A 69 10.93 -0.36 22.26
N ASN A 70 10.37 -0.28 23.47
CA ASN A 70 9.66 -1.39 24.08
C ASN A 70 8.24 -1.50 23.51
N LEU A 71 8.03 -2.48 22.64
CA LEU A 71 6.75 -2.75 21.98
C LEU A 71 5.85 -3.64 22.86
N GLU A 72 5.68 -3.25 24.13
CA GLU A 72 4.90 -4.01 25.11
C GLU A 72 3.38 -3.84 24.94
N LYS A 73 2.95 -2.67 24.45
CA LYS A 73 1.54 -2.41 24.13
C LYS A 73 1.24 -2.81 22.69
N ASP A 74 -0.03 -3.13 22.45
CA ASP A 74 -0.58 -3.42 21.12
C ASP A 74 -0.37 -2.26 20.13
N ARG A 75 -0.21 -1.03 20.62
CA ARG A 75 0.08 0.15 19.81
C ARG A 75 1.05 1.08 20.53
N GLU A 76 2.15 1.41 19.87
CA GLU A 76 3.19 2.30 20.39
C GLU A 76 3.53 3.39 19.38
N LEU A 77 3.94 4.56 19.89
CA LEU A 77 4.40 5.68 19.09
C LEU A 77 5.91 5.79 19.17
N ILE A 78 6.59 5.61 18.05
CA ILE A 78 8.06 5.59 17.97
C ILE A 78 8.56 6.36 16.75
N TRP A 79 9.80 6.83 16.80
CA TRP A 79 10.45 7.43 15.64
C TRP A 79 10.97 6.33 14.70
N LEU A 80 10.56 6.42 13.44
CA LEU A 80 10.93 5.48 12.39
C LEU A 80 11.28 6.20 11.10
N THR A 81 11.98 5.48 10.24
CA THR A 81 12.34 5.92 8.89
C THR A 81 11.77 4.95 7.84
N TYR A 82 11.16 5.49 6.78
CA TYR A 82 10.62 4.70 5.67
C TYR A 82 10.67 5.49 4.35
N GLY A 83 11.49 5.04 3.39
CA GLY A 83 11.72 5.79 2.15
C GLY A 83 12.30 7.17 2.44
N ASN A 84 11.65 8.22 1.94
CA ASN A 84 12.00 9.61 2.20
C ASN A 84 11.42 10.17 3.52
N LEU A 85 10.62 9.39 4.26
CA LEU A 85 10.17 9.77 5.60
C LEU A 85 11.31 9.48 6.59
N GLN A 86 12.07 10.51 6.94
CA GLN A 86 13.22 10.42 7.85
C GLN A 86 12.81 10.86 9.25
N HIS A 87 13.17 10.09 10.28
CA HIS A 87 12.92 10.44 11.68
C HIS A 87 11.48 10.93 11.90
N THR A 88 10.50 10.15 11.45
CA THR A 88 9.09 10.52 11.48
C THR A 88 8.37 9.72 12.57
N LEU A 89 7.51 10.39 13.34
CA LEU A 89 6.66 9.72 14.33
C LEU A 89 5.72 8.75 13.63
N ALA A 90 5.76 7.50 14.07
CA ALA A 90 4.96 6.43 13.52
C ALA A 90 4.25 5.67 14.64
N TRP A 91 2.98 5.37 14.42
CA TRP A 91 2.25 4.41 15.22
C TRP A 91 2.53 3.01 14.68
N VAL A 92 3.10 2.15 15.52
CA VAL A 92 3.28 0.73 15.24
C VAL A 92 2.24 -0.05 16.01
N SER A 93 1.51 -0.93 15.32
CA SER A 93 0.60 -1.87 15.97
C SER A 93 1.11 -3.29 15.87
N ILE A 94 1.22 -3.95 17.03
CA ILE A 94 1.67 -5.34 17.17
C ILE A 94 0.44 -6.21 17.46
N GLY A 95 0.31 -7.30 16.72
CA GLY A 95 -0.77 -8.26 16.85
C GLY A 95 -0.44 -9.40 17.81
N LYS A 96 -1.23 -10.46 17.71
CA LYS A 96 -1.02 -11.70 18.47
C LYS A 96 0.37 -12.25 18.14
N ASN A 97 0.98 -12.91 19.13
CA ASN A 97 2.30 -13.56 18.98
C ASN A 97 3.41 -12.63 18.47
N GLY A 98 3.28 -11.32 18.62
CA GLY A 98 4.29 -10.35 18.18
C GLY A 98 4.34 -10.11 16.68
N SER A 99 3.21 -10.27 15.97
CA SER A 99 3.11 -9.97 14.53
C SER A 99 3.07 -8.47 14.25
N LEU A 100 3.63 -8.02 13.12
CA LEU A 100 3.49 -6.63 12.67
C LEU A 100 2.19 -6.44 11.89
N GLU A 101 1.24 -5.71 12.46
CA GLU A 101 -0.08 -5.50 11.85
C GLU A 101 -0.20 -4.18 11.11
N GLN A 102 0.42 -3.12 11.65
CA GLN A 102 0.31 -1.78 11.08
C GLN A 102 1.53 -0.92 11.40
N VAL A 103 1.97 -0.14 10.42
CA VAL A 103 2.80 1.05 10.63
C VAL A 103 2.08 2.25 10.00
N GLU A 104 1.90 3.32 10.77
CA GLU A 104 1.21 4.53 10.35
C GLU A 104 2.10 5.74 10.56
N PHE A 105 2.48 6.42 9.48
CA PHE A 105 3.20 7.68 9.51
C PHE A 105 2.22 8.83 9.29
N ASN A 106 2.30 9.85 10.13
CA ASN A 106 1.69 11.15 9.85
C ASN A 106 2.76 12.05 9.26
N GLY A 107 2.45 12.71 8.14
CA GLY A 107 3.42 13.55 7.44
C GLY A 107 2.77 14.69 6.70
N GLU A 108 3.58 15.64 6.26
CA GLU A 108 3.13 16.69 5.35
C GLU A 108 2.70 16.07 4.01
N ALA A 109 1.48 16.39 3.60
CA ALA A 109 0.82 15.79 2.45
C ALA A 109 1.60 15.95 1.14
N THR A 110 2.20 17.13 0.95
CA THR A 110 2.64 17.58 -0.38
C THR A 110 4.10 17.24 -0.70
N VAL A 111 5.01 17.24 0.26
CA VAL A 111 6.44 16.99 -0.02
C VAL A 111 6.82 15.57 0.37
N SER A 112 6.57 15.19 1.62
CA SER A 112 7.02 13.90 2.15
C SER A 112 6.23 12.73 1.57
N LEU A 113 4.90 12.82 1.51
CA LEU A 113 4.05 11.68 1.11
C LEU A 113 3.91 11.50 -0.40
N LEU A 114 3.96 12.58 -1.20
CA LEU A 114 4.04 12.46 -2.66
C LEU A 114 5.40 11.89 -3.09
N GLY A 115 6.51 12.35 -2.49
CA GLY A 115 7.82 11.75 -2.74
C GLY A 115 7.87 10.26 -2.36
N LEU A 116 7.19 9.87 -1.27
CA LEU A 116 7.06 8.45 -0.91
C LEU A 116 6.27 7.66 -1.98
N THR A 117 5.23 8.27 -2.55
CA THR A 117 4.41 7.66 -3.60
C THR A 117 5.23 7.35 -4.85
N GLU A 118 6.16 8.23 -5.23
CA GLU A 118 7.07 8.03 -6.36
C GLU A 118 8.02 6.85 -6.10
N LEU A 119 8.70 6.83 -4.95
CA LEU A 119 9.60 5.73 -4.55
C LEU A 119 8.88 4.37 -4.50
N LEU A 120 7.67 4.35 -3.97
CA LEU A 120 6.86 3.15 -3.93
C LEU A 120 6.38 2.73 -5.32
N SER A 121 6.14 3.68 -6.23
CA SER A 121 5.76 3.37 -7.61
C SER A 121 6.91 2.73 -8.40
N GLU A 122 8.15 3.13 -8.13
CA GLU A 122 9.34 2.49 -8.70
C GLU A 122 9.49 1.05 -8.21
N LYS A 123 9.29 0.82 -6.92
CA LYS A 123 9.41 -0.51 -6.32
C LYS A 123 8.24 -1.42 -6.70
N TYR A 124 7.02 -0.95 -6.50
CA TYR A 124 5.80 -1.75 -6.51
C TYR A 124 4.91 -1.54 -7.74
N GLY A 125 5.34 -0.73 -8.70
CA GLY A 125 4.54 -0.37 -9.87
C GLY A 125 3.47 0.68 -9.55
N LYS A 126 2.64 1.03 -10.55
CA LYS A 126 1.63 2.09 -10.41
C LYS A 126 0.58 1.73 -9.34
N PRO A 127 0.26 2.63 -8.40
CA PRO A 127 -0.81 2.41 -7.43
C PRO A 127 -2.18 2.43 -8.11
N HIS A 128 -3.17 1.86 -7.42
CA HIS A 128 -4.56 2.26 -7.60
C HIS A 128 -4.74 3.65 -7.00
N LYS A 129 -5.24 4.61 -7.78
CA LYS A 129 -5.44 6.00 -7.36
C LYS A 129 -6.93 6.32 -7.31
N GLU A 130 -7.37 6.81 -6.15
CA GLU A 130 -8.70 7.36 -5.94
C GLU A 130 -8.60 8.85 -5.63
N THR A 131 -9.52 9.63 -6.21
CA THR A 131 -9.70 11.04 -5.87
C THR A 131 -11.08 11.19 -5.27
N SER A 132 -11.14 11.83 -4.11
CA SER A 132 -12.40 12.16 -3.42
C SER A 132 -12.39 13.61 -2.97
N SER A 133 -13.57 14.16 -2.66
CA SER A 133 -13.69 15.49 -2.08
C SER A 133 -14.04 15.38 -0.60
N VAL A 134 -13.27 16.05 0.25
CA VAL A 134 -13.53 16.15 1.69
C VAL A 134 -13.90 17.59 2.03
N SER A 135 -14.91 17.78 2.87
CA SER A 135 -15.30 19.10 3.35
C SER A 135 -14.80 19.31 4.77
N ASN A 136 -14.23 20.49 5.05
CA ASN A 136 -14.00 20.89 6.44
C ASN A 136 -15.32 21.32 7.11
N ARG A 137 -15.27 21.58 8.42
CA ARG A 137 -16.44 21.95 9.24
C ARG A 137 -17.12 23.27 8.82
N ILE A 138 -16.44 24.11 8.04
CA ILE A 138 -16.96 25.40 7.57
C ILE A 138 -17.39 25.37 6.09
N GLY A 139 -17.41 24.19 5.46
CA GLY A 139 -17.96 23.98 4.12
C GLY A 139 -16.96 24.08 2.96
N ASN A 140 -15.67 24.34 3.23
CA ASN A 140 -14.65 24.34 2.18
C ASN A 140 -14.35 22.91 1.75
N LYS A 141 -14.31 22.69 0.44
CA LYS A 141 -14.00 21.40 -0.18
C LYS A 141 -12.53 21.32 -0.56
N PHE A 142 -11.92 20.18 -0.28
CA PHE A 142 -10.54 19.87 -0.62
C PHE A 142 -10.49 18.56 -1.38
N GLU A 143 -9.57 18.46 -2.32
CA GLU A 143 -9.34 17.23 -3.07
C GLU A 143 -8.39 16.33 -2.28
N LYS A 144 -8.87 15.12 -1.97
CA LYS A 144 -8.09 14.07 -1.33
C LYS A 144 -7.72 13.03 -2.37
N HIS A 145 -6.43 12.75 -2.50
CA HIS A 145 -5.92 11.61 -3.24
C HIS A 145 -5.56 10.47 -2.30
N THR A 146 -5.93 9.26 -2.69
CA THR A 146 -5.57 8.03 -2.01
C THR A 146 -4.83 7.13 -3.01
N PHE A 147 -3.63 6.71 -2.67
CA PHE A 147 -2.79 5.81 -3.47
C PHE A 147 -2.66 4.49 -2.74
N THR A 148 -3.01 3.39 -3.41
CA THR A 148 -3.05 2.06 -2.79
C THR A 148 -2.28 1.03 -3.60
N TRP A 149 -1.44 0.26 -2.92
CA TRP A 149 -0.84 -0.97 -3.41
C TRP A 149 -1.30 -2.12 -2.53
N ILE A 150 -1.68 -3.23 -3.14
CA ILE A 150 -2.05 -4.47 -2.44
C ILE A 150 -1.21 -5.61 -3.00
N ASP A 151 -0.59 -6.41 -2.14
CA ASP A 151 0.14 -7.61 -2.57
C ASP A 151 -0.77 -8.85 -2.65
N LYS A 152 -0.24 -9.97 -3.13
CA LYS A 152 -0.98 -11.24 -3.24
C LYS A 152 -1.49 -11.81 -1.90
N LYS A 153 -0.89 -11.42 -0.78
CA LYS A 153 -1.34 -11.83 0.57
C LYS A 153 -2.42 -10.89 1.13
N GLY A 154 -2.74 -9.81 0.41
CA GLY A 154 -3.69 -8.79 0.84
C GLY A 154 -3.08 -7.75 1.76
N ASN A 155 -1.75 -7.73 1.93
CA ASN A 155 -1.09 -6.63 2.62
C ASN A 155 -1.20 -5.36 1.77
N ALA A 156 -1.24 -4.20 2.42
CA ALA A 156 -1.44 -2.95 1.70
C ALA A 156 -0.47 -1.85 2.13
N ILE A 157 -0.14 -0.98 1.18
CA ILE A 157 0.36 0.36 1.46
C ILE A 157 -0.70 1.35 0.97
N ILE A 158 -1.11 2.28 1.84
CA ILE A 158 -2.11 3.30 1.54
C ILE A 158 -1.53 4.66 1.88
N ILE A 159 -1.46 5.58 0.91
CA ILE A 159 -1.07 6.97 1.13
C ILE A 159 -2.26 7.87 0.87
N ASP A 160 -2.63 8.67 1.89
CA ASP A 160 -3.67 9.68 1.81
C ASP A 160 -3.03 11.08 1.79
N SER A 161 -3.33 11.88 0.77
CA SER A 161 -2.85 13.26 0.65
C SER A 161 -3.58 14.25 1.57
N LEU A 162 -4.65 13.83 2.25
CA LEU A 162 -5.36 14.63 3.25
C LEU A 162 -5.84 13.76 4.41
N HIS A 163 -5.57 14.23 5.62
CA HIS A 163 -6.05 13.70 6.90
C HIS A 163 -7.05 14.67 7.56
N GLU A 164 -7.49 14.39 8.80
CA GLU A 164 -8.46 15.17 9.58
C GLU A 164 -8.16 16.70 9.63
N LYS A 165 -6.91 17.09 9.36
CA LYS A 165 -6.48 18.47 9.19
C LYS A 165 -6.01 18.72 7.75
N VAL A 166 -6.51 19.80 7.15
CA VAL A 166 -6.15 20.25 5.81
C VAL A 166 -4.65 20.60 5.79
N GLY A 167 -3.86 19.86 5.00
CA GLY A 167 -2.40 20.02 4.88
C GLY A 167 -1.57 18.84 5.43
N GLU A 168 -2.18 18.00 6.27
CA GLU A 168 -1.56 16.75 6.75
C GLU A 168 -2.02 15.58 5.88
N GLY A 169 -1.17 14.58 5.71
CA GLY A 169 -1.50 13.29 5.11
C GLY A 169 -1.03 12.13 5.98
N ARG A 170 -1.28 10.91 5.52
CA ARG A 170 -0.79 9.70 6.19
C ARG A 170 -0.30 8.65 5.22
N ALA A 171 0.67 7.85 5.65
CA ALA A 171 1.04 6.58 5.01
C ALA A 171 0.75 5.43 5.97
N LEU A 172 0.01 4.44 5.49
CA LEU A 172 -0.32 3.21 6.21
C LEU A 172 0.35 2.02 5.52
N ILE A 173 0.96 1.15 6.31
CA ILE A 173 1.48 -0.15 5.88
C ILE A 173 0.74 -1.18 6.73
N LEU A 174 -0.06 -2.03 6.09
CA LEU A 174 -1.07 -2.87 6.76
C LEU A 174 -0.89 -4.33 6.40
N SER A 175 -0.96 -5.20 7.39
CA SER A 175 -1.16 -6.63 7.15
C SER A 175 -2.52 -6.87 6.48
N GLY A 176 -2.66 -8.00 5.78
CA GLY A 176 -3.95 -8.39 5.21
C GLY A 176 -5.05 -8.62 6.25
N GLU A 177 -4.71 -9.11 7.44
CA GLU A 177 -5.68 -9.28 8.54
C GLU A 177 -6.15 -7.94 9.09
N ARG A 178 -5.22 -7.00 9.30
CA ARG A 178 -5.56 -5.65 9.75
C ARG A 178 -6.43 -4.92 8.74
N LEU A 179 -6.09 -5.03 7.45
CA LEU A 179 -6.87 -4.43 6.37
C LEU A 179 -8.31 -4.96 6.34
N LYS A 180 -8.51 -6.28 6.54
CA LYS A 180 -9.82 -6.90 6.70
C LYS A 180 -10.57 -6.36 7.91
N ALA A 181 -9.91 -6.31 9.07
CA ALA A 181 -10.51 -5.84 10.32
C ALA A 181 -10.97 -4.38 10.26
N MET A 182 -10.28 -3.54 9.48
CA MET A 182 -10.66 -2.13 9.25
C MET A 182 -11.80 -1.96 8.24
N ASN A 183 -12.32 -3.04 7.64
CA ASN A 183 -13.32 -3.02 6.56
C ASN A 183 -12.92 -2.15 5.34
N LEU A 184 -11.63 -1.87 5.16
CA LEU A 184 -11.14 -1.02 4.08
C LEU A 184 -11.11 -1.75 2.72
N ILE A 185 -11.10 -3.08 2.74
CA ILE A 185 -11.09 -3.94 1.54
C ILE A 185 -12.31 -3.71 0.65
N ASN A 186 -13.49 -3.56 1.25
CA ASN A 186 -14.72 -3.36 0.49
C ASN A 186 -14.75 -2.00 -0.20
N LYS A 187 -14.04 -1.00 0.30
CA LYS A 187 -13.94 0.31 -0.36
C LYS A 187 -13.01 0.24 -1.57
N VAL A 188 -11.82 -0.35 -1.40
CA VAL A 188 -10.78 -0.44 -2.45
C VAL A 188 -11.17 -1.40 -3.59
N ILE A 189 -11.75 -2.57 -3.29
CA ILE A 189 -12.09 -3.57 -4.32
C ILE A 189 -13.34 -3.17 -5.13
N THR A 190 -14.36 -2.62 -4.48
CA THR A 190 -15.62 -2.24 -5.16
C THR A 190 -15.42 -1.05 -6.12
N GLU A 191 -14.50 -0.15 -5.81
CA GLU A 191 -14.18 1.01 -6.68
C GLU A 191 -13.21 0.64 -7.81
N SER A 192 -12.24 -0.26 -7.55
CA SER A 192 -11.35 -0.84 -8.58
C SER A 192 -12.09 -1.63 -9.67
N GLN A 193 -13.23 -2.25 -9.34
CA GLN A 193 -14.07 -2.93 -10.33
C GLN A 193 -15.00 -1.99 -11.10
N LYS A 194 -15.37 -0.84 -10.54
CA LYS A 194 -16.20 0.17 -11.22
C LYS A 194 -15.44 0.99 -12.26
N SER A 195 -14.13 1.20 -12.11
CA SER A 195 -13.33 1.95 -13.10
C SER A 195 -13.01 1.16 -14.38
N LYS A 196 -13.50 -0.08 -14.48
CA LYS A 196 -13.32 -0.99 -15.63
C LYS A 196 -14.59 -1.22 -16.45
N LEU A 197 -15.70 -0.59 -16.08
CA LEU A 197 -16.96 -0.56 -16.83
C LEU A 197 -17.14 0.83 -17.46
#